data_AF-A0A7C1KFQ6-F1
#
_entry.id   AF-A0A7C1KFQ6-F1
#
_cell.length_a   1.000
_cell.length_b   1.000
_cell.length_c   1.000
_cell.angle_alpha   90.00
_cell.angle_beta   90.00
_cell.angle_gamma   90.00
#
_symmetry.space_group_name_H-M   'P 1'
#
loop_
_entity.id
_entity.type
_entity.pdbx_description
1 polymer ?
#
loop_
_entity_poly.entity_id
_entity_poly.type
_entity_poly.pdbx_seq_one_letter_code
_entity_poly.pdbx_strand_id
1 'polypeptide(L)' 'MSGEKESLPAERGAQSPVGKAGEEGLRLASDELLLARWGQSGDPLAFALLFERHRTAAYRVAWRLLGNEADALDAVQEG' A
#
# COMPACT_ATOMS: atom_id res chain seq x y z
N MET A 1 -11.81 -46.45 -3.48
CA MET A 1 -12.42 -45.58 -4.51
C MET A 1 -12.95 -44.39 -3.75
N SER A 2 -12.15 -43.32 -3.72
CA SER A 2 -12.48 -42.04 -4.38
C SER A 2 -13.53 -41.29 -3.54
N GLY A 3 -13.22 -40.24 -2.79
CA GLY A 3 -12.22 -39.20 -3.03
C GLY A 3 -12.97 -37.96 -3.47
N GLU A 4 -13.40 -37.13 -2.53
CA GLU A 4 -13.85 -35.78 -2.85
C GLU A 4 -13.56 -34.87 -1.66
N LYS A 5 -12.34 -34.34 -1.65
CA LYS A 5 -12.03 -33.14 -0.86
C LYS A 5 -12.61 -31.99 -1.65
N GLU A 6 -13.78 -31.49 -1.25
CA GLU A 6 -14.29 -30.21 -1.70
C GLU A 6 -13.23 -29.16 -1.35
N SER A 7 -12.50 -28.79 -2.40
CA SER A 7 -11.42 -27.84 -2.36
C SER A 7 -12.06 -26.47 -2.44
N LEU A 8 -12.00 -25.73 -1.34
CA LEU A 8 -12.29 -24.29 -1.33
C LEU A 8 -11.53 -23.63 -2.48
N PRO A 9 -12.16 -22.79 -3.31
CA PRO A 9 -11.41 -22.01 -4.28
C PRO A 9 -10.54 -21.05 -3.48
N ALA A 10 -9.24 -21.25 -3.59
CA ALA A 10 -8.24 -20.28 -3.20
C ALA A 10 -8.63 -18.94 -3.81
N GLU A 11 -8.89 -17.96 -2.96
CA GLU A 11 -8.78 -16.52 -3.19
C GLU A 11 -7.36 -16.23 -3.71
N ARG A 12 -7.06 -16.68 -4.92
CA ARG A 12 -5.86 -16.29 -5.66
C ARG A 12 -6.13 -14.86 -6.05
N GLY A 13 -5.58 -13.96 -5.25
CA GLY A 13 -5.54 -12.53 -5.48
C GLY A 13 -5.43 -12.28 -6.98
N ALA A 14 -6.41 -11.56 -7.49
CA ALA A 14 -6.39 -11.01 -8.82
C ALA A 14 -5.10 -10.20 -8.95
N GLN A 15 -4.06 -10.85 -9.47
CA GLN A 15 -2.94 -10.18 -10.10
C GLN A 15 -3.53 -9.57 -11.36
N SER A 16 -4.20 -8.42 -11.18
CA SER A 16 -4.71 -7.61 -12.27
C SER A 16 -3.53 -7.24 -13.17
N PRO A 17 -3.62 -7.45 -14.49
CA PRO A 17 -2.53 -7.23 -15.43
C PRO A 17 -2.40 -5.73 -15.79
N VAL A 18 -2.54 -4.83 -14.81
CA VAL A 18 -2.10 -3.44 -15.01
C VAL A 18 -0.58 -3.52 -15.15
N GLY A 19 -0.14 -3.61 -16.40
CA GLY A 19 1.17 -4.10 -16.76
C GLY A 19 2.28 -3.33 -16.07
N LYS A 20 3.37 -4.02 -15.72
CA LYS A 20 4.51 -3.50 -14.97
C LYS A 20 5.02 -2.12 -15.43
N ALA A 21 4.86 -1.80 -16.72
CA ALA A 21 5.16 -0.48 -17.28
C ALA A 21 4.30 0.66 -16.70
N GLY A 22 3.01 0.41 -16.42
CA GLY A 22 2.11 1.36 -15.76
C GLY A 22 2.49 1.61 -14.30
N GLU A 23 2.97 0.59 -13.60
CA GLU A 23 3.47 0.74 -12.23
C GLU A 23 4.78 1.53 -12.18
N GLU A 24 5.67 1.32 -13.15
CA GLU A 24 6.94 2.03 -13.23
C GLU A 24 6.72 3.51 -13.57
N GLY A 25 5.79 3.81 -14.47
CA GLY A 25 5.31 5.18 -14.71
C GLY A 25 4.71 5.82 -13.46
N LEU A 26 3.98 5.06 -12.64
CA LEU A 26 3.42 5.55 -11.38
C LEU A 26 4.50 5.80 -10.32
N ARG A 27 5.54 4.96 -10.26
CA ARG A 27 6.71 5.18 -9.37
C ARG A 27 7.47 6.46 -9.67
N LEU A 28 7.45 6.93 -10.91
CA LEU A 28 8.08 8.18 -11.34
C LEU A 28 7.13 9.38 -11.30
N ALA A 29 5.83 9.16 -11.03
CA ALA A 29 4.85 10.22 -10.99
C ALA A 29 5.10 11.20 -9.82
N SER A 30 4.59 12.43 -9.98
CA SER A 30 4.57 13.42 -8.91
C SER A 30 3.52 13.07 -7.86
N ASP A 31 3.69 13.60 -6.65
CA ASP A 31 2.78 13.33 -5.54
C ASP A 31 1.36 13.87 -5.81
N GLU A 32 1.23 14.99 -6.52
CA GLU A 32 -0.08 15.53 -6.92
C GLU A 32 -0.86 14.56 -7.82
N LEU A 33 -0.16 13.89 -8.75
CA LEU A 33 -0.78 12.89 -9.62
C LEU A 33 -1.22 11.66 -8.81
N LEU A 34 -0.37 11.21 -7.87
CA LEU A 34 -0.69 10.08 -7.01
C LEU A 34 -1.90 10.38 -6.11
N LEU A 35 -1.98 11.60 -5.55
CA LEU A 35 -3.11 12.07 -4.75
C LEU A 35 -4.40 12.15 -5.58
N ALA A 36 -4.31 12.68 -6.79
CA ALA A 36 -5.46 12.74 -7.70
C ALA A 36 -5.97 11.33 -8.06
N ARG A 37 -5.06 10.38 -8.35
CA ARG A 37 -5.42 8.98 -8.60
C ARG A 37 -6.07 8.32 -7.38
N TRP A 38 -5.49 8.50 -6.20
CA TRP A 38 -6.07 7.98 -4.96
C TRP A 38 -7.49 8.56 -4.73
N GLY A 39 -7.65 9.88 -4.84
CA GLY A 39 -8.93 10.54 -4.59
C GLY A 39 -10.04 10.19 -5.59
N GLN A 40 -9.68 9.85 -6.83
CA GLN A 40 -10.66 9.52 -7.88
C GLN A 40 -11.07 8.05 -7.89
N SER A 41 -10.12 7.12 -7.70
CA SER A 41 -10.36 5.69 -7.88
C SER A 41 -10.00 4.83 -6.69
N GLY A 42 -9.46 5.41 -5.60
CA GLY A 42 -8.93 4.65 -4.48
C GLY A 42 -7.80 3.72 -4.90
N ASP A 43 -6.95 4.15 -5.86
CA ASP A 43 -5.86 3.33 -6.41
C ASP A 43 -4.87 2.90 -5.30
N PRO A 44 -4.85 1.62 -4.88
CA PRO A 44 -4.03 1.17 -3.76
C PRO A 44 -2.53 1.33 -4.02
N LEU A 45 -2.10 1.27 -5.29
CA LEU A 45 -0.69 1.44 -5.64
C LEU A 45 -0.28 2.91 -5.53
N ALA A 46 -1.16 3.83 -5.88
CA ALA A 46 -0.90 5.26 -5.71
C ALA A 46 -0.76 5.63 -4.22
N PHE A 47 -1.62 5.06 -3.37
CA PHE A 47 -1.52 5.22 -1.92
C PHE A 47 -0.22 4.63 -1.36
N ALA A 48 0.12 3.39 -1.73
CA ALA A 48 1.34 2.73 -1.26
C ALA A 48 2.61 3.52 -1.62
N LEU A 49 2.66 4.14 -2.81
CA LEU A 49 3.80 4.95 -3.23
C LEU A 49 3.90 6.29 -2.47
N LEU A 50 2.78 6.95 -2.23
CA LEU A 50 2.73 8.15 -1.38
C LEU A 50 3.20 7.81 0.04
N PHE A 51 2.69 6.72 0.59
CA PHE A 51 3.07 6.24 1.92
C PHE A 51 4.57 5.94 1.99
N GLU A 52 5.13 5.15 1.07
CA GLU A 52 6.56 4.80 1.09
C GLU A 52 7.46 6.04 1.00
N ARG A 53 7.08 7.05 0.20
CA ARG A 53 7.85 8.30 0.07
C ARG A 53 7.83 9.13 1.36
N HIS A 54 6.68 9.18 2.04
CA HIS A 54 6.48 10.09 3.17
C HIS A 54 6.58 9.42 4.54
N ARG A 55 6.67 8.08 4.62
CA ARG A 55 6.72 7.32 5.88
C ARG A 55 7.83 7.78 6.81
N THR A 56 9.00 8.18 6.28
CA THR A 56 10.12 8.63 7.11
C THR A 56 9.83 9.98 7.76
N ALA A 57 9.13 10.88 7.06
CA ALA A 57 8.72 12.16 7.63
C ALA A 57 7.60 11.96 8.65
N ALA A 58 6.60 11.12 8.33
CA ALA A 58 5.53 10.74 9.24
C ALA A 58 6.07 10.09 10.52
N TYR A 59 7.01 9.15 10.39
CA TYR A 59 7.69 8.50 11.51
C TYR A 59 8.42 9.48 12.42
N ARG A 60 9.13 10.47 11.87
CA ARG A 60 9.80 11.51 12.70
C ARG A 60 8.82 12.37 13.47
N VAL A 61 7.64 12.64 12.90
CA VAL A 61 6.57 13.38 13.58
C VAL A 61 5.97 12.52 14.70
N ALA A 62 5.63 11.27 14.40
CA ALA A 62 5.11 10.31 15.37
C ALA A 62 6.09 10.09 16.54
N TRP A 63 7.37 9.85 16.23
CA TRP A 63 8.43 9.68 17.23
C TRP A 63 8.59 10.88 18.16
N ARG A 64 8.50 12.11 17.64
CA ARG A 64 8.55 13.34 18.46
C ARG A 64 7.33 13.52 19.36
N LEU A 65 6.18 12.99 18.96
CA LEU A 65 4.93 13.08 19.72
C LEU A 65 4.82 11.98 20.78
N LEU A 66 5.28 10.77 20.49
CA LEU A 66 5.12 9.59 21.35
C LEU A 66 6.32 9.31 22.27
N GLY A 67 7.55 9.72 21.90
CA GLY A 67 8.75 9.52 22.72
C GLY A 67 9.21 8.07 22.90
N ASN A 68 8.63 7.11 22.15
CA ASN A 68 8.96 5.68 22.14
C ASN A 68 8.84 5.09 20.71
N GLU A 69 9.66 4.07 20.40
CA GLU A 69 10.04 3.67 19.03
C GLU A 69 9.04 2.69 18.47
N ALA A 70 8.63 1.76 19.33
CA ALA A 70 7.63 0.76 19.05
C ALA A 70 6.28 1.42 18.72
N ASP A 71 5.83 2.38 19.53
CA ASP A 71 4.52 3.00 19.37
C ASP A 71 4.46 3.94 18.14
N ALA A 72 5.59 4.55 17.77
CA ALA A 72 5.68 5.36 16.56
C ALA A 72 5.69 4.51 15.28
N LEU A 73 6.24 3.30 15.33
CA LEU A 73 6.20 2.34 14.22
C LEU A 73 4.79 1.78 14.02
N ASP A 74 4.07 1.46 15.10
CA ASP A 74 2.68 0.99 15.04
C ASP A 74 1.74 2.08 14.49
N ALA A 75 1.85 3.31 14.99
CA ALA A 75 0.99 4.43 14.55
C ALA A 75 1.18 4.81 13.07
N VAL A 76 2.34 4.52 12.47
CA VAL A 76 2.61 4.72 11.05
C VAL A 76 2.10 3.54 10.22
N GLN A 77 2.04 2.33 10.77
CA GLN A 77 1.60 1.13 10.06
C GLN A 77 0.09 0.91 10.07
N GLU A 78 -0.62 1.33 11.12
CA GLU A 78 -2.09 1.19 11.22
C GLU A 78 -2.88 2.40 10.64
N GLY A 79 -2.19 3.41 10.11
CA GLY A 79 -2.78 4.66 9.61
C GLY A 79 -3.21 4.68 8.14
#